data_AF-A0A969ZQL0-F1
#
_entry.id   AF-A0A969ZQL0-F1
#
_cell.length_a   1.000
_cell.length_b   1.000
_cell.length_c   1.000
_cell.angle_alpha   90.00
_cell.angle_beta   90.00
_cell.angle_gamma   90.00
#
_symmetry.space_group_name_H-M   'P 1'
#
loop_
_entity.id
_entity.type
_entity.pdbx_description
1 polymer ?
#
loop_
_entity_poly.entity_id
_entity_poly.type
_entity_poly.pdbx_seq_one_letter_code
_entity_poly.pdbx_strand_id
1 'polypeptide(L)' 'KTYETTEVYFREIEEDEINRYIDTGEAFDKAGGYAIQGIASLFIKKIHGDYHNVVGLPIYKLNEILKNEFNINLI' A
#
# COMPACT_ATOMS: atom_id res chain seq x y z
N LYS A 1 14.48 -5.87 11.98
CA LYS A 1 13.11 -5.30 12.14
C LYS A 1 12.12 -6.29 11.53
N THR A 2 11.02 -6.55 12.23
CA THR A 2 9.95 -7.49 11.85
C THR A 2 8.81 -6.83 11.06
N TYR A 3 8.97 -5.56 10.72
CA TYR A 3 8.03 -4.78 9.93
C TYR A 3 8.71 -4.23 8.68
N GLU A 4 7.90 -3.78 7.73
CA GLU A 4 8.32 -3.05 6.54
C GLU A 4 7.67 -1.66 6.53
N THR A 5 8.33 -0.68 5.91
CA THR A 5 7.81 0.70 5.82
C THR A 5 7.87 1.20 4.39
N THR A 6 6.82 1.88 3.96
CA THR A 6 6.74 2.43 2.61
C THR A 6 6.07 3.79 2.68
N GLU A 7 6.74 4.78 2.11
CA GLU A 7 6.20 6.13 1.99
C GLU A 7 5.38 6.21 0.70
N VAL A 8 4.16 6.74 0.82
CA VAL A 8 3.27 6.93 -0.33
C VAL A 8 3.04 8.43 -0.49
N TYR A 9 3.42 8.95 -1.65
CA TYR A 9 3.38 10.37 -1.96
C TYR A 9 2.15 10.65 -2.79
N PHE A 10 1.18 11.33 -2.19
CA PHE A 10 0.02 11.83 -2.91
C PHE A 10 0.36 13.15 -3.61
N ARG A 11 -0.32 13.42 -4.73
CA ARG A 11 -0.40 14.80 -5.26
C ARG A 11 -1.30 15.64 -4.36
N GLU A 12 -1.29 16.93 -4.58
CA GLU A 12 -2.36 17.80 -4.09
C GLU A 12 -3.68 17.36 -4.74
N ILE A 13 -4.71 17.16 -3.91
CA ILE A 13 -6.04 16.72 -4.33
C ILE A 13 -7.01 17.84 -3.97
N GLU A 14 -7.82 18.24 -4.94
CA GLU A 14 -8.88 19.22 -4.72
C GLU A 14 -10.02 18.62 -3.89
N GLU A 15 -10.73 19.46 -3.13
CA GLU A 15 -11.81 19.01 -2.24
C GLU A 15 -12.94 18.28 -3.00
N ASP A 16 -13.24 18.68 -4.24
CA ASP A 16 -14.26 18.02 -5.06
C ASP A 16 -13.83 16.61 -5.50
N GLU A 17 -12.55 16.41 -5.82
CA GLU A 17 -12.00 15.09 -6.13
C GLU A 17 -12.01 14.17 -4.91
N ILE A 18 -11.73 14.70 -3.71
CA ILE A 18 -11.84 13.94 -2.44
C ILE A 18 -13.29 13.49 -2.23
N ASN A 19 -14.26 14.39 -2.39
CA ASN A 19 -15.68 14.06 -2.21
C ASN A 19 -16.15 12.99 -3.21
N ARG A 20 -15.80 13.15 -4.50
CA ARG A 20 -16.11 12.14 -5.52
C ARG A 20 -15.48 10.79 -5.22
N TYR A 21 -14.25 10.79 -4.69
CA TYR A 21 -13.58 9.57 -4.30
C TYR A 21 -14.28 8.88 -3.12
N ILE A 22 -14.69 9.63 -2.10
CA ILE A 22 -15.48 9.12 -0.97
C ILE A 22 -16.81 8.51 -1.46
N ASP A 23 -17.49 9.17 -2.41
CA ASP A 23 -18.76 8.70 -2.99
C ASP A 23 -18.61 7.34 -3.71
N THR A 24 -17.40 6.94 -4.13
CA THR A 24 -17.15 5.63 -4.74
C THR A 24 -17.21 4.48 -3.74
N GLY A 25 -17.08 4.78 -2.44
CA GLY A 25 -17.04 3.81 -1.36
C GLY A 25 -15.68 3.12 -1.15
N GLU A 26 -14.69 3.33 -2.02
CA GLU A 26 -13.37 2.66 -1.92
C GLU A 26 -12.62 2.97 -0.61
N ALA A 27 -12.90 4.11 0.00
CA ALA A 27 -12.21 4.58 1.20
C ALA A 27 -12.58 3.82 2.48
N PHE A 28 -13.77 3.22 2.57
CA PHE A 28 -14.37 2.89 3.87
C PHE A 28 -13.79 1.65 4.57
N ASP A 29 -13.14 0.75 3.83
CA ASP A 29 -12.58 -0.51 4.35
C ASP A 29 -11.05 -0.55 4.26
N LYS A 30 -10.40 0.58 3.99
CA LYS A 30 -8.95 0.66 3.79
C LYS A 30 -8.28 1.52 4.86
N ALA A 31 -7.17 1.03 5.41
CA ALA A 31 -6.35 1.83 6.31
C ALA A 31 -5.82 3.06 5.57
N GLY A 32 -6.00 4.25 6.16
CA GLY A 32 -5.66 5.52 5.50
C GLY A 32 -6.65 5.96 4.40
N GLY A 33 -7.76 5.24 4.21
CA GLY A 33 -8.84 5.63 3.32
C GLY A 33 -8.54 5.46 1.83
N TYR A 34 -7.51 4.69 1.45
CA TYR A 34 -7.13 4.53 0.04
C TYR A 34 -6.70 3.13 -0.34
N ALA A 35 -6.91 2.76 -1.60
CA ALA A 35 -6.38 1.55 -2.20
C ALA A 35 -5.38 1.89 -3.31
N ILE A 36 -4.10 1.51 -3.16
CA ILE A 36 -3.05 1.77 -4.18
C ILE A 36 -3.35 1.12 -5.53
N GLN A 37 -4.13 0.04 -5.56
CA GLN A 37 -4.60 -0.67 -6.75
C GLN A 37 -5.96 -0.18 -7.27
N GLY A 38 -6.60 0.72 -6.54
CA GLY A 38 -7.94 1.20 -6.82
C GLY A 38 -7.96 2.56 -7.50
N ILE A 39 -9.09 3.24 -7.37
CA ILE A 39 -9.33 4.61 -7.86
C ILE A 39 -8.31 5.58 -7.26
N ALA A 40 -7.89 5.38 -6.01
CA ALA A 40 -6.91 6.25 -5.37
C ALA A 40 -5.52 6.25 -6.04
N SER A 41 -5.23 5.30 -6.94
CA SER A 41 -4.03 5.32 -7.79
C SER A 41 -3.89 6.61 -8.60
N LEU A 42 -5.01 7.28 -8.93
CA LEU A 42 -5.04 8.58 -9.62
C LEU A 42 -4.48 9.74 -8.78
N PHE A 43 -4.36 9.54 -7.46
CA PHE A 43 -3.83 10.53 -6.54
C PHE A 43 -2.39 10.26 -6.12
N ILE A 44 -1.84 9.07 -6.43
CA ILE A 44 -0.51 8.66 -5.97
C ILE A 44 0.54 9.06 -7.02
N LYS A 45 1.44 9.96 -6.63
CA LYS A 45 2.54 10.46 -7.46
C LYS A 45 3.70 9.47 -7.53
N LYS A 46 4.03 8.85 -6.40
CA LYS A 46 5.12 7.85 -6.28
C LYS A 46 5.05 7.13 -4.94
N ILE A 47 5.79 6.04 -4.83
CA ILE A 47 6.08 5.36 -3.57
C ILE A 47 7.60 5.26 -3.36
N HIS A 48 8.05 5.28 -2.11
CA HIS A 48 9.41 4.89 -1.73
C HIS A 48 9.34 3.73 -0.74
N GLY A 49 9.71 2.53 -1.20
CA GLY A 49 9.65 1.29 -0.43
C GLY A 49 9.04 0.15 -1.24
N ASP A 50 8.46 -0.83 -0.55
CA ASP A 50 7.85 -2.02 -1.16
C ASP A 50 6.36 -1.78 -1.47
N TYR A 51 6.00 -1.89 -2.74
CA TYR A 51 4.61 -1.84 -3.18
C TYR A 51 3.71 -2.87 -2.48
N HIS A 52 4.19 -4.10 -2.28
CA HIS A 52 3.38 -5.16 -1.68
C HIS A 52 3.11 -4.89 -0.21
N ASN A 53 4.00 -4.16 0.47
CA ASN A 53 3.74 -3.65 1.80
C ASN A 53 2.52 -2.73 1.83
N VAL A 54 2.37 -1.84 0.84
CA VAL A 54 1.20 -0.95 0.71
C VAL A 54 -0.08 -1.74 0.42
N VAL A 55 0.02 -2.78 -0.41
CA VAL A 55 -1.10 -3.70 -0.67
C VAL A 55 -1.53 -4.46 0.61
N GLY A 56 -0.60 -4.70 1.54
CA GLY A 56 -0.87 -5.24 2.87
C GLY A 56 0.01 -6.43 3.29
N LEU A 57 0.90 -6.92 2.42
CA LEU A 57 1.83 -7.99 2.76
C LEU A 57 3.19 -7.78 2.06
N PRO A 58 4.26 -7.44 2.78
CA PRO A 58 5.57 -7.21 2.18
C PRO A 58 6.23 -8.53 1.76
N ILE A 59 5.94 -8.98 0.53
CA ILE A 59 6.33 -10.32 0.04
C ILE A 59 7.84 -10.55 0.09
N TYR A 60 8.64 -9.54 -0.28
CA TYR A 60 10.09 -9.64 -0.21
C TYR A 60 10.57 -9.88 1.23
N LYS A 61 10.04 -9.08 2.17
CA LYS A 61 10.38 -9.19 3.59
C LYS A 61 9.92 -10.53 4.17
N LEU A 62 8.73 -10.98 3.81
CA LEU A 62 8.19 -12.27 4.22
C LEU A 62 9.08 -13.42 3.75
N ASN A 63 9.51 -13.40 2.49
CA ASN A 63 10.42 -14.41 1.95
C ASN A 63 11.74 -14.45 2.73
N GLU A 64 12.33 -13.30 3.02
CA GLU A 64 13.56 -13.21 3.83
C GLU A 64 13.37 -13.79 5.24
N ILE A 65 12.22 -13.54 5.88
CA ILE A 65 11.91 -14.11 7.20
C ILE A 65 11.74 -15.63 7.11
N LEU A 66 10.93 -16.12 6.18
CA LEU A 66 10.66 -17.55 6.01
C LEU A 66 11.96 -18.34 5.73
N LYS A 67 12.82 -17.79 4.88
CA LYS A 67 14.10 -18.42 4.55
C LYS A 67 15.06 -18.44 5.74
N ASN A 68 15.23 -17.30 6.42
CA ASN A 68 16.28 -17.14 7.42
C ASN A 68 15.89 -17.66 8.81
N GLU A 69 14.60 -17.61 9.17
CA GLU A 69 14.11 -17.98 10.51
C GLU A 69 13.43 -19.35 10.54
N PHE A 70 12.84 -19.77 9.41
CA PHE A 70 12.03 -21.01 9.33
C PHE A 70 12.59 -22.06 8.36
N ASN A 71 13.69 -21.76 7.64
CA ASN A 71 14.27 -22.64 6.61
C ASN A 71 13.24 -23.08 5.54
N ILE A 72 12.31 -22.19 5.21
CA ILE A 72 11.30 -22.38 4.16
C ILE A 72 11.75 -21.58 2.94
N ASN A 73 11.88 -22.24 1.78
CA ASN A 73 12.19 -21.60 0.51
C ASN A 73 10.93 -21.53 -0.37
N LEU A 74 10.59 -20.33 -0.84
CA LEU A 74 9.41 -20.12 -1.70
C LEU A 74 9.69 -20.41 -3.19
N ILE A 75 10.96 -20.68 -3.55
CA ILE A 75 11.39 -21.08 -4.90
C ILE A 75 12.22 -22.37 -4.88
#